data_AF-A0A2V8YDN5-F1
#
_entry.id   AF-A0A2V8YDN5-F1
#
_cell.length_a   1.000
_cell.length_b   1.000
_cell.length_c   1.000
_cell.angle_alpha   90.00
_cell.angle_beta   90.00
_cell.angle_gamma   90.00
#
_symmetry.space_group_name_H-M   'P 1'
#
loop_
_entity.id
_entity.type
_entity.pdbx_description
1 polymer ?
#
loop_
_entity_poly.entity_id
_entity_poly.type
_entity_poly.pdbx_seq_one_letter_code
_entity_poly.pdbx_strand_id
1 'polypeptide(L)'
;MEGHFRHNAIFIGGNVREAVNDGRADYTPVYLSEVEQLFESGAMPLDVALIQVSPPDAHGFCSFGVGVDTTLTAAKCAKYVVAQVNDQMPRTYGDSFIHVSKIHAFVESSRPLCELPKPEITEMHVAIAKNVSWLIGDGAVIQTGIGGIPDAVLPFLMDRKDLGVHTELVSDSVIPLIEAGVITGNRKNFKPRKIILGFVLGSKELFDFVDNNPIFEFHPNYYTAAAMETTATW
;
A
#
# COMPACT_ATOMS: atom_id res chain seq x y z
N MET A 1 15.21 17.05 17.89
CA MET A 1 14.24 16.05 18.37
C MET A 1 14.81 15.15 19.45
N GLU A 2 16.14 14.93 19.49
CA GLU A 2 16.78 14.18 20.57
C GLU A 2 16.41 14.79 21.95
N GLY A 3 15.97 13.92 22.87
CA GLY A 3 15.37 14.32 24.16
C GLY A 3 13.85 14.53 24.15
N HIS A 4 13.20 14.61 22.97
CA HIS A 4 11.75 14.82 22.84
C HIS A 4 11.02 13.72 22.05
N PHE A 5 11.62 13.23 20.97
CA PHE A 5 11.11 12.12 20.18
C PHE A 5 12.19 11.06 19.99
N ARG A 6 11.79 9.80 20.15
CA ARG A 6 12.59 8.63 19.80
C ARG A 6 11.78 7.77 18.85
N HIS A 7 12.29 7.57 17.65
CA HIS A 7 11.59 6.79 16.63
C HIS A 7 11.82 5.31 16.88
N ASN A 8 10.75 4.52 16.98
CA ASN A 8 10.82 3.06 16.95
C ASN A 8 10.38 2.58 15.56
N ALA A 9 11.35 2.23 14.71
CA ALA A 9 11.08 1.79 13.35
C ALA A 9 10.64 0.33 13.33
N ILE A 10 9.53 0.04 12.63
CA ILE A 10 9.15 -1.32 12.21
C ILE A 10 9.63 -1.63 10.77
N PHE A 11 10.13 -0.61 10.06
CA PHE A 11 10.79 -0.72 8.76
C PHE A 11 11.84 0.39 8.63
N ILE A 12 13.07 0.05 8.21
CA ILE A 12 14.17 1.01 8.10
C ILE A 12 14.34 1.50 6.65
N GLY A 13 13.84 2.72 6.39
CA GLY A 13 14.09 3.47 5.16
C GLY A 13 15.27 4.43 5.25
N GLY A 14 15.58 5.11 4.14
CA GLY A 14 16.63 6.14 4.10
C GLY A 14 16.41 7.31 5.07
N ASN A 15 15.15 7.57 5.43
CA ASN A 15 14.73 8.59 6.39
C ASN A 15 15.17 8.32 7.84
N VAL A 16 15.48 7.07 8.22
CA VAL A 16 15.77 6.70 9.62
C VAL A 16 17.01 5.83 9.81
N ARG A 17 17.58 5.28 8.73
CA ARG A 17 18.74 4.37 8.78
C ARG A 17 19.92 4.92 9.57
N GLU A 18 20.30 6.17 9.33
CA GLU A 18 21.41 6.82 10.06
C GLU A 18 21.09 6.95 11.56
N ALA A 19 19.87 7.35 11.90
CA ALA A 19 19.45 7.49 13.29
C ALA A 19 19.48 6.16 14.06
N VAL A 20 19.12 5.05 13.42
CA VAL A 20 19.24 3.71 14.02
C VAL A 20 20.71 3.33 14.21
N ASN A 21 21.56 3.53 13.18
CA ASN A 21 22.98 3.22 13.25
C ASN A 21 23.72 4.03 14.34
N ASP A 22 23.27 5.27 14.58
CA ASP A 22 23.82 6.15 15.61
C ASP A 22 23.22 5.91 17.02
N GLY A 23 22.27 4.99 17.18
CA GLY A 23 21.58 4.72 18.46
C GLY A 23 20.53 5.78 18.87
N ARG A 24 20.22 6.73 17.99
CA ARG A 24 19.23 7.79 18.20
C ARG A 24 17.78 7.32 17.94
N ALA A 25 17.60 6.18 17.28
CA ALA A 25 16.33 5.51 17.03
C ALA A 25 16.42 4.01 17.37
N ASP A 26 15.28 3.38 17.60
CA ASP A 26 15.14 1.94 17.83
C ASP A 26 14.63 1.24 16.56
N TYR A 27 14.88 -0.07 16.48
CA TYR A 27 14.31 -0.95 15.46
C TYR A 27 13.64 -2.16 16.12
N THR A 28 12.36 -2.35 15.82
CA THR A 28 11.60 -3.54 16.23
C THR A 28 11.49 -4.47 15.02
N PRO A 29 12.25 -5.58 14.97
CA PRO A 29 12.14 -6.55 13.89
C PRO A 29 10.81 -7.31 13.99
N VAL A 30 10.01 -7.25 12.93
CA VAL A 30 8.69 -7.90 12.85
C VAL A 30 8.33 -8.14 11.38
N TYR A 31 7.58 -9.20 11.08
CA TYR A 31 7.00 -9.37 9.75
C TYR A 31 5.89 -8.36 9.52
N LEU A 32 5.75 -7.82 8.31
CA LEU A 32 4.74 -6.79 8.03
C LEU A 32 3.31 -7.26 8.36
N SER A 33 3.00 -8.52 8.10
CA SER A 33 1.72 -9.16 8.43
C SER A 33 1.44 -9.29 9.93
N GLU A 34 2.46 -9.18 10.79
CA GLU A 34 2.37 -9.34 12.24
C GLU A 34 2.38 -8.00 13.00
N VAL A 35 2.70 -6.89 12.33
CA VAL A 35 2.72 -5.55 12.94
C VAL A 35 1.39 -5.24 13.62
N GLU A 36 0.30 -5.55 12.94
CA GLU A 36 -1.05 -5.24 13.40
C GLU A 36 -1.42 -6.04 14.66
N GLN A 37 -0.92 -7.27 14.79
CA GLN A 37 -1.10 -8.07 15.99
C GLN A 37 -0.38 -7.44 17.20
N LEU A 38 0.73 -6.73 17.00
CA LEU A 38 1.38 -5.98 18.09
C LEU A 38 0.48 -4.86 18.62
N PHE A 39 -0.27 -4.19 17.74
CA PHE A 39 -1.23 -3.15 18.15
C PHE A 39 -2.43 -3.77 18.89
N GLU A 40 -3.02 -4.81 18.32
CA GLU A 40 -4.22 -5.45 18.86
C GLU A 40 -3.99 -6.16 20.19
N SER A 41 -2.84 -6.82 20.36
CA SER A 41 -2.46 -7.47 21.62
C SER A 41 -2.04 -6.50 22.72
N GLY A 42 -1.77 -5.23 22.37
CA GLY A 42 -1.20 -4.24 23.27
C GLY A 42 0.29 -4.44 23.55
N ALA A 43 0.98 -5.34 22.83
CA ALA A 43 2.43 -5.48 22.89
C ALA A 43 3.15 -4.20 22.39
N MET A 44 2.51 -3.47 21.48
CA MET A 44 2.89 -2.13 21.04
C MET A 44 1.68 -1.19 21.20
N PRO A 45 1.44 -0.63 22.40
CA PRO A 45 0.27 0.19 22.66
C PRO A 45 0.38 1.54 21.93
N LEU A 46 -0.75 2.00 21.39
CA LEU A 46 -0.84 3.27 20.67
C LEU A 46 -1.66 4.28 21.47
N ASP A 47 -1.03 5.36 21.91
CA ASP A 47 -1.76 6.46 22.55
C ASP A 47 -2.41 7.38 21.52
N VAL A 48 -1.70 7.68 20.43
CA VAL A 48 -2.17 8.59 19.37
C VAL A 48 -1.83 8.02 17.99
N ALA A 49 -2.82 7.96 17.11
CA ALA A 49 -2.63 7.73 15.68
C ALA A 49 -2.79 9.04 14.90
N LEU A 50 -1.77 9.39 14.10
CA LEU A 50 -1.82 10.50 13.15
C LEU A 50 -2.05 9.90 11.76
N ILE A 51 -3.21 10.20 11.16
CA ILE A 51 -3.61 9.64 9.87
C ILE A 51 -3.90 10.76 8.86
N GLN A 52 -3.83 10.45 7.57
CA GLN A 52 -4.30 11.33 6.51
C GLN A 52 -5.46 10.63 5.79
N VAL A 53 -6.54 11.37 5.52
CA VAL A 53 -7.77 10.82 4.94
C VAL A 53 -8.39 11.78 3.93
N SER A 54 -9.27 11.27 3.06
CA SER A 54 -10.14 12.10 2.23
C SER A 54 -11.18 12.86 3.07
N PRO A 55 -11.85 13.89 2.52
CA PRO A 55 -13.06 14.44 3.11
C PRO A 55 -14.13 13.36 3.34
N PRO A 56 -15.00 13.52 4.35
CA PRO A 56 -16.10 12.60 4.58
C PRO A 56 -17.12 12.69 3.44
N ASP A 57 -17.69 11.55 3.07
CA ASP A 57 -18.85 11.51 2.19
C ASP A 57 -20.15 11.92 2.91
N ALA A 58 -21.27 11.88 2.18
CA ALA A 58 -22.60 12.21 2.70
C ALA A 58 -23.05 11.32 3.87
N HIS A 59 -22.38 10.19 4.11
CA HIS A 59 -22.64 9.25 5.19
C HIS A 59 -21.62 9.37 6.33
N GLY A 60 -20.73 10.37 6.29
CA GLY A 60 -19.74 10.61 7.32
C GLY A 60 -18.51 9.70 7.26
N PHE A 61 -18.26 9.03 6.13
CA PHE A 61 -17.07 8.19 5.97
C PHE A 61 -15.96 8.91 5.20
N CYS A 62 -14.80 9.05 5.84
CA CYS A 62 -13.55 9.40 5.18
C CYS A 62 -12.90 8.13 4.60
N SER A 63 -12.00 8.28 3.63
CA SER A 63 -11.16 7.18 3.11
C SER A 63 -9.69 7.35 3.51
N PHE A 64 -9.00 6.27 3.85
CA PHE A 64 -7.53 6.23 4.02
C PHE A 64 -6.77 6.44 2.70
N GLY A 65 -7.47 6.34 1.57
CA GLY A 65 -6.95 6.64 0.23
C GLY A 65 -5.79 5.75 -0.18
N VAL A 66 -4.61 6.34 -0.36
CA VAL A 66 -3.46 5.64 -0.96
C VAL A 66 -2.89 4.51 -0.11
N GLY A 67 -3.25 4.39 1.18
CA GLY A 67 -2.74 3.31 2.03
C GLY A 67 -3.66 2.97 3.19
N VAL A 68 -4.10 1.70 3.26
CA VAL A 68 -4.75 1.11 4.43
C VAL A 68 -3.71 0.48 5.33
N ASP A 69 -2.80 -0.30 4.72
CA ASP A 69 -1.60 -0.89 5.32
C ASP A 69 -1.79 -1.35 6.77
N THR A 70 -1.13 -0.70 7.73
CA THR A 70 -1.36 -0.87 9.17
C THR A 70 -2.17 0.28 9.76
N THR A 71 -2.42 1.34 8.97
CA THR A 71 -3.07 2.58 9.36
C THR A 71 -4.49 2.37 9.88
N LEU A 72 -5.28 1.50 9.24
CA LEU A 72 -6.63 1.17 9.73
C LEU A 72 -6.58 0.57 11.14
N THR A 73 -5.71 -0.41 11.35
CA THR A 73 -5.59 -1.11 12.63
C THR A 73 -5.01 -0.18 13.69
N ALA A 74 -4.01 0.64 13.34
CA ALA A 74 -3.49 1.67 14.21
C ALA A 74 -4.57 2.67 14.67
N ALA A 75 -5.42 3.14 13.75
CA ALA A 75 -6.52 4.04 14.06
C ALA A 75 -7.60 3.40 14.95
N LYS A 76 -7.83 2.09 14.82
CA LYS A 76 -8.76 1.33 15.69
C LYS A 76 -8.21 1.12 17.10
N CYS A 77 -6.92 0.85 17.23
CA CYS A 77 -6.27 0.53 18.51
C CYS A 77 -5.82 1.76 19.29
N ALA A 78 -5.61 2.90 18.64
CA ALA A 78 -5.16 4.12 19.30
C ALA A 78 -6.23 4.71 20.23
N LYS A 79 -5.79 5.23 21.38
CA LYS A 79 -6.68 5.94 22.33
C LYS A 79 -7.20 7.26 21.75
N TYR A 80 -6.43 7.90 20.87
CA TYR A 80 -6.77 9.16 20.23
C TYR A 80 -6.38 9.14 18.75
N VAL A 81 -7.23 9.69 17.89
CA VAL A 81 -7.02 9.70 16.43
C VAL A 81 -7.11 11.14 15.94
N VAL A 82 -6.02 11.62 15.34
CA VAL A 82 -5.95 12.93 14.68
C VAL A 82 -5.87 12.68 13.19
N ALA A 83 -6.86 13.18 12.45
CA ALA A 83 -6.92 13.03 11.00
C ALA A 83 -6.61 14.35 10.30
N GLN A 84 -5.57 14.34 9.46
CA GLN A 84 -5.41 15.36 8.44
C GLN A 84 -6.36 15.04 7.28
N VAL A 85 -7.41 15.85 7.12
CA VAL A 85 -8.38 15.73 6.02
C VAL A 85 -7.82 16.46 4.82
N ASN A 86 -7.38 15.72 3.80
CA ASN A 86 -6.79 16.26 2.59
C ASN A 86 -7.74 16.07 1.40
N ASP A 87 -8.23 17.16 0.81
CA ASP A 87 -9.14 17.10 -0.34
C ASP A 87 -8.52 16.54 -1.63
N GLN A 88 -7.20 16.35 -1.65
CA GLN A 88 -6.45 15.69 -2.73
C GLN A 88 -6.16 14.20 -2.45
N MET A 89 -6.63 13.63 -1.33
CA MET A 89 -6.53 12.19 -1.05
C MET A 89 -7.60 11.44 -1.84
N PRO A 90 -7.25 10.44 -2.68
CA PRO A 90 -8.24 9.65 -3.41
C PRO A 90 -9.10 8.85 -2.44
N ARG A 91 -10.32 8.54 -2.89
CA ARG A 91 -11.28 7.72 -2.18
C ARG A 91 -11.25 6.30 -2.74
N THR A 92 -10.47 5.43 -2.10
CA THR A 92 -10.27 4.03 -2.52
C THR A 92 -11.29 3.09 -1.89
N TYR A 93 -11.53 1.94 -2.53
CA TYR A 93 -12.44 0.89 -2.03
C TYR A 93 -11.70 -0.19 -1.23
N GLY A 94 -12.44 -1.09 -0.59
CA GLY A 94 -11.93 -2.11 0.34
C GLY A 94 -12.15 -1.70 1.79
N ASP A 95 -11.26 -2.11 2.70
CA ASP A 95 -11.27 -1.71 4.11
C ASP A 95 -10.68 -0.31 4.32
N SER A 96 -11.07 0.61 3.44
CA SER A 96 -10.48 1.93 3.30
C SER A 96 -11.23 3.02 4.05
N PHE A 97 -12.30 2.70 4.78
CA PHE A 97 -13.18 3.73 5.35
C PHE A 97 -13.09 3.84 6.87
N ILE A 98 -13.15 5.09 7.35
CA ILE A 98 -13.28 5.44 8.75
C ILE A 98 -14.38 6.49 8.92
N HIS A 99 -15.35 6.21 9.79
CA HIS A 99 -16.42 7.16 10.08
C HIS A 99 -15.91 8.30 10.98
N VAL A 100 -16.41 9.52 10.77
CA VAL A 100 -16.00 10.71 11.55
C VAL A 100 -16.15 10.54 13.06
N SER A 101 -17.09 9.70 13.53
CA SER A 101 -17.26 9.40 14.96
C SER A 101 -16.12 8.58 15.58
N LYS A 102 -15.19 8.06 14.77
CA LYS A 102 -13.98 7.36 15.21
C LYS A 102 -12.74 8.27 15.23
N ILE A 103 -12.89 9.52 14.80
CA ILE A 103 -11.82 10.51 14.75
C ILE A 103 -12.04 11.54 15.86
N HIS A 104 -10.97 11.85 16.59
CA HIS A 104 -11.05 12.73 17.75
C HIS A 104 -10.73 14.19 17.43
N ALA A 105 -9.85 14.43 16.45
CA ALA A 105 -9.50 15.76 15.97
C ALA A 105 -9.28 15.75 14.46
N PHE A 106 -9.69 16.83 13.80
CA PHE A 106 -9.55 17.04 12.36
C PHE A 106 -8.65 18.23 12.07
N VAL A 107 -7.80 18.09 11.06
CA VAL A 107 -6.97 19.17 10.53
C VAL A 107 -7.18 19.21 9.01
N GLU A 108 -7.84 20.24 8.52
CA GLU A 108 -8.08 20.40 7.09
C GLU A 108 -6.79 20.76 6.33
N SER A 109 -6.69 20.27 5.10
CA SER A 109 -5.52 20.41 4.22
C SER A 109 -5.99 20.38 2.77
N SER A 110 -5.28 21.11 1.91
CA SER A 110 -5.31 20.90 0.47
C SER A 110 -3.89 20.96 -0.05
N ARG A 111 -3.25 19.80 -0.20
CA ARG A 111 -1.89 19.70 -0.73
C ARG A 111 -1.69 18.41 -1.51
N PRO A 112 -0.83 18.40 -2.53
CA PRO A 112 -0.47 17.18 -3.24
C PRO A 112 0.06 16.11 -2.28
N LEU A 113 -0.27 14.86 -2.59
CA LEU A 113 0.34 13.71 -1.93
C LEU A 113 1.81 13.60 -2.32
N CYS A 114 2.60 12.92 -1.49
CA CYS A 114 4.00 12.64 -1.80
C CYS A 114 4.09 11.64 -2.96
N GLU A 115 4.66 12.08 -4.08
CA GLU A 115 4.89 11.22 -5.25
C GLU A 115 6.20 10.45 -5.13
N LEU A 116 6.24 9.23 -5.67
CA LEU A 116 7.45 8.44 -5.81
C LEU A 116 8.07 8.69 -7.20
N PRO A 117 9.33 9.17 -7.30
CA PRO A 117 10.00 9.34 -8.58
C PRO A 117 10.14 8.02 -9.34
N LYS A 118 9.83 8.03 -10.63
CA LYS A 118 10.01 6.88 -11.52
C LYS A 118 11.52 6.54 -11.61
N PRO A 119 11.92 5.28 -11.37
CA PRO A 119 13.32 4.88 -11.43
C PRO A 119 13.84 4.87 -12.87
N GLU A 120 15.14 5.11 -13.04
CA GLU A 120 15.80 4.89 -14.33
C GLU A 120 15.92 3.38 -14.61
N ILE A 121 15.46 2.95 -15.78
CA ILE A 121 15.55 1.55 -16.21
C ILE A 121 16.89 1.33 -16.92
N THR A 122 17.75 0.51 -16.32
CA THR A 122 19.08 0.18 -16.84
C THR A 122 19.06 -1.11 -17.67
N GLU A 123 20.13 -1.36 -18.43
CA GLU A 123 20.31 -2.63 -19.14
C GLU A 123 20.29 -3.85 -18.21
N MET A 124 20.79 -3.70 -16.99
CA MET A 124 20.74 -4.73 -15.95
C MET A 124 19.30 -5.06 -15.57
N HIS A 125 18.46 -4.04 -15.34
CA HIS A 125 17.03 -4.23 -15.05
C HIS A 125 16.33 -4.96 -16.20
N VAL A 126 16.60 -4.57 -17.45
CA VAL A 126 16.05 -5.23 -18.65
C VAL A 126 16.49 -6.69 -18.76
N ALA A 127 17.75 -7.00 -18.46
CA ALA A 127 18.26 -8.37 -18.48
C ALA A 127 17.56 -9.25 -17.42
N ILE A 128 17.38 -8.73 -16.21
CA ILE A 128 16.63 -9.43 -15.15
C ILE A 128 15.17 -9.61 -15.57
N ALA A 129 14.54 -8.55 -16.07
CA ALA A 129 13.14 -8.56 -16.50
C ALA A 129 12.85 -9.64 -17.56
N LYS A 130 13.74 -9.79 -18.56
CA LYS A 130 13.63 -10.84 -19.56
C LYS A 130 13.66 -12.23 -18.92
N ASN A 131 14.56 -12.49 -17.98
CA ASN A 131 14.65 -13.79 -17.33
C ASN A 131 13.39 -14.09 -16.48
N VAL A 132 12.88 -13.08 -15.77
CA VAL A 132 11.70 -13.21 -14.90
C VAL A 132 10.42 -13.41 -15.72
N SER A 133 10.25 -12.68 -16.83
CA SER A 133 9.01 -12.71 -17.61
C SER A 133 8.72 -14.08 -18.25
N TRP A 134 9.74 -14.90 -18.50
CA TRP A 134 9.57 -16.29 -18.97
C TRP A 134 8.95 -17.22 -17.93
N LEU A 135 9.03 -16.87 -16.63
CA LEU A 135 8.45 -17.67 -15.54
C LEU A 135 6.98 -17.32 -15.29
N ILE A 136 6.50 -16.23 -15.86
CA ILE A 136 5.14 -15.73 -15.64
C ILE A 136 4.30 -16.13 -16.84
N GLY A 137 3.35 -17.05 -16.64
CA GLY A 137 2.40 -17.49 -17.66
C GLY A 137 1.08 -16.73 -17.64
N ASP A 138 0.23 -16.99 -18.64
CA ASP A 138 -1.16 -16.50 -18.66
C ASP A 138 -1.92 -16.95 -17.40
N GLY A 139 -2.72 -16.04 -16.83
CA GLY A 139 -3.50 -16.31 -15.63
C GLY A 139 -2.74 -16.22 -14.31
N ALA A 140 -1.43 -15.93 -14.34
CA ALA A 140 -0.66 -15.79 -13.11
C ALA A 140 -1.20 -14.64 -12.23
N VAL A 141 -1.17 -14.84 -10.91
CA VAL A 141 -1.46 -13.79 -9.93
C VAL A 141 -0.14 -13.20 -9.46
N ILE A 142 0.13 -11.96 -9.88
CA ILE A 142 1.40 -11.30 -9.61
C ILE A 142 1.36 -10.51 -8.30
N GLN A 143 2.46 -10.61 -7.57
CA GLN A 143 2.86 -9.73 -6.48
C GLN A 143 4.14 -9.02 -6.93
N THR A 144 4.16 -7.69 -6.83
CA THR A 144 5.31 -6.89 -7.25
C THR A 144 5.69 -5.88 -6.17
N GLY A 145 6.94 -5.41 -6.22
CA GLY A 145 7.40 -4.27 -5.43
C GLY A 145 7.48 -3.00 -6.27
N ILE A 146 8.17 -2.00 -5.75
CA ILE A 146 8.58 -0.79 -6.46
C ILE A 146 10.06 -0.84 -6.85
N GLY A 147 10.43 -0.06 -7.87
CA GLY A 147 11.82 0.16 -8.26
C GLY A 147 12.16 -0.40 -9.64
N GLY A 148 13.42 -0.21 -10.04
CA GLY A 148 13.83 -0.43 -11.43
C GLY A 148 13.65 -1.85 -11.95
N ILE A 149 13.72 -2.88 -11.09
CA ILE A 149 13.47 -4.28 -11.51
C ILE A 149 11.98 -4.53 -11.73
N PRO A 150 11.09 -4.34 -10.73
CA PRO A 150 9.64 -4.43 -10.93
C PRO A 150 9.12 -3.67 -12.15
N ASP A 151 9.50 -2.39 -12.28
CA ASP A 151 9.04 -1.52 -13.35
C ASP A 151 9.59 -1.95 -14.72
N ALA A 152 10.74 -2.63 -14.76
CA ALA A 152 11.25 -3.24 -15.98
C ALA A 152 10.54 -4.55 -16.35
N VAL A 153 10.01 -5.31 -15.38
CA VAL A 153 9.35 -6.60 -15.63
C VAL A 153 7.99 -6.42 -16.30
N LEU A 154 7.14 -5.52 -15.80
CA LEU A 154 5.75 -5.43 -16.25
C LEU A 154 5.58 -5.16 -17.75
N PRO A 155 6.38 -4.30 -18.41
CA PRO A 155 6.31 -4.12 -19.87
C PRO A 155 6.53 -5.42 -20.67
N PHE A 156 7.32 -6.37 -20.16
CA PHE A 156 7.52 -7.68 -20.80
C PHE A 156 6.37 -8.67 -20.60
N LEU A 157 5.33 -8.28 -19.86
CA LEU A 157 4.14 -9.11 -19.65
C LEU A 157 2.97 -8.66 -20.52
N MET A 158 3.16 -7.68 -21.42
CA MET A 158 2.09 -7.12 -22.25
C MET A 158 1.47 -8.14 -23.23
N ASP A 159 2.18 -9.23 -23.51
CA ASP A 159 1.72 -10.34 -24.34
C ASP A 159 1.01 -11.44 -23.54
N ARG A 160 0.90 -11.31 -22.21
CA ARG A 160 0.18 -12.23 -21.32
C ARG A 160 -1.32 -11.95 -21.32
N LYS A 161 -2.10 -12.94 -20.88
CA LYS A 161 -3.56 -12.86 -20.79
C LYS A 161 -4.04 -13.20 -19.39
N ASP A 162 -5.08 -12.48 -18.97
CA ASP A 162 -5.80 -12.70 -17.73
C ASP A 162 -4.95 -12.70 -16.46
N LEU A 163 -3.92 -11.84 -16.40
CA LEU A 163 -3.13 -11.69 -15.18
C LEU A 163 -4.02 -11.20 -14.03
N GLY A 164 -3.79 -11.74 -12.83
CA GLY A 164 -4.35 -11.24 -11.59
C GLY A 164 -3.33 -10.46 -10.78
N VAL A 165 -3.79 -9.63 -9.85
CA VAL A 165 -2.90 -8.93 -8.90
C VAL A 165 -3.41 -9.16 -7.48
N HIS A 166 -2.52 -9.67 -6.63
CA HIS A 166 -2.68 -9.72 -5.18
C HIS A 166 -1.31 -9.37 -4.60
N THR A 167 -1.20 -8.22 -3.96
CA THR A 167 0.11 -7.68 -3.62
C THR A 167 0.09 -6.83 -2.37
N GLU A 168 1.27 -6.48 -1.87
CA GLU A 168 1.40 -5.47 -0.82
C GLU A 168 1.14 -4.08 -1.42
N LEU A 169 1.75 -3.79 -2.57
CA LEU A 169 1.67 -2.48 -3.22
C LEU A 169 1.75 -2.57 -4.74
N VAL A 170 1.23 -1.54 -5.42
CA VAL A 170 1.50 -1.30 -6.85
C VAL A 170 2.09 0.09 -7.09
N SER A 171 2.86 0.21 -8.17
CA SER A 171 3.33 1.48 -8.75
C SER A 171 2.58 1.81 -10.05
N ASP A 172 2.89 2.95 -10.66
CA ASP A 172 2.35 3.39 -11.96
C ASP A 172 2.45 2.30 -13.05
N SER A 173 3.43 1.41 -12.93
CA SER A 173 3.76 0.39 -13.93
C SER A 173 2.62 -0.58 -14.23
N VAL A 174 1.61 -0.72 -13.34
CA VAL A 174 0.45 -1.59 -13.60
C VAL A 174 -0.58 -0.97 -14.54
N ILE A 175 -0.64 0.37 -14.63
CA ILE A 175 -1.68 1.10 -15.37
C ILE A 175 -1.76 0.64 -16.84
N PRO A 176 -0.64 0.60 -17.61
CA PRO A 176 -0.70 0.21 -19.02
C PRO A 176 -1.19 -1.23 -19.24
N LEU A 177 -0.89 -2.14 -18.31
CA LEU A 177 -1.33 -3.53 -18.40
C LEU A 177 -2.84 -3.67 -18.09
N ILE A 178 -3.36 -2.84 -17.19
CA ILE A 178 -4.80 -2.79 -16.91
C ILE A 178 -5.54 -2.24 -18.12
N GLU A 179 -5.08 -1.12 -18.68
CA GLU A 179 -5.69 -0.48 -19.85
C GLU A 179 -5.65 -1.37 -21.10
N ALA A 180 -4.56 -2.13 -21.28
CA ALA A 180 -4.42 -3.10 -22.36
C ALA A 180 -5.28 -4.37 -22.17
N GLY A 181 -5.95 -4.54 -21.02
CA GLY A 181 -6.72 -5.74 -20.70
C GLY A 181 -5.87 -6.98 -20.41
N VAL A 182 -4.58 -6.78 -20.14
CA VAL A 182 -3.64 -7.85 -19.74
C VAL A 182 -3.91 -8.26 -18.29
N ILE A 183 -4.06 -7.28 -17.40
CA ILE A 183 -4.50 -7.49 -16.02
C ILE A 183 -6.02 -7.43 -15.98
N THR A 184 -6.66 -8.58 -15.79
CA THR A 184 -8.12 -8.68 -15.67
C THR A 184 -8.55 -9.26 -14.33
N GLY A 185 -7.69 -10.06 -13.68
CA GLY A 185 -8.03 -10.81 -12.47
C GLY A 185 -9.12 -11.87 -12.67
N ASN A 186 -9.51 -12.20 -13.91
CA ASN A 186 -10.60 -13.14 -14.20
C ASN A 186 -10.33 -14.56 -13.69
N ARG A 187 -9.05 -14.94 -13.62
CA ARG A 187 -8.61 -16.30 -13.22
C ARG A 187 -8.22 -16.42 -11.75
N LYS A 188 -8.30 -15.34 -10.96
CA LYS A 188 -8.00 -15.41 -9.52
C LYS A 188 -9.04 -16.29 -8.81
N ASN A 189 -8.59 -17.22 -7.97
CA ASN A 189 -9.49 -18.05 -7.17
C ASN A 189 -10.14 -17.31 -6.00
N PHE A 190 -9.53 -16.23 -5.49
CA PHE A 190 -10.27 -15.27 -4.68
C PHE A 190 -10.13 -13.83 -5.10
N LYS A 191 -11.20 -13.12 -4.76
CA LYS A 191 -11.51 -11.78 -5.24
C LYS A 191 -11.26 -11.69 -6.76
N PRO A 192 -11.94 -12.53 -7.57
CA PRO A 192 -11.83 -12.45 -9.02
C PRO A 192 -12.24 -11.06 -9.51
N ARG A 193 -11.54 -10.58 -10.54
CA ARG A 193 -11.70 -9.24 -11.15
C ARG A 193 -11.29 -8.07 -10.25
N LYS A 194 -10.61 -8.35 -9.14
CA LYS A 194 -10.09 -7.33 -8.22
C LYS A 194 -8.58 -7.38 -8.11
N ILE A 195 -7.98 -6.20 -8.07
CA ILE A 195 -6.63 -5.95 -7.61
C ILE A 195 -6.70 -5.79 -6.10
N ILE A 196 -6.07 -6.71 -5.38
CA ILE A 196 -6.01 -6.69 -3.91
C ILE A 196 -4.64 -6.14 -3.51
N LEU A 197 -4.63 -5.10 -2.68
CA LEU A 197 -3.42 -4.39 -2.27
C LEU A 197 -3.52 -3.77 -0.88
N GLY A 198 -2.39 -3.39 -0.27
CA GLY A 198 -2.34 -2.68 1.00
C GLY A 198 -2.25 -1.17 0.83
N PHE A 199 -1.42 -0.74 -0.11
CA PHE A 199 -1.19 0.68 -0.42
C PHE A 199 -0.64 0.86 -1.85
N VAL A 200 -0.54 2.11 -2.30
CA VAL A 200 0.10 2.49 -3.57
C VAL A 200 1.22 3.49 -3.35
N LEU A 201 2.27 3.38 -4.16
CA LEU A 201 3.35 4.37 -4.23
C LEU A 201 3.62 4.67 -5.69
N GLY A 202 3.45 5.93 -6.09
CA GLY A 202 3.57 6.31 -7.48
C GLY A 202 3.44 7.79 -7.70
N SER A 203 3.14 8.16 -8.94
CA SER A 203 2.84 9.55 -9.29
C SER A 203 1.38 9.92 -9.03
N LYS A 204 1.06 11.21 -9.24
CA LYS A 204 -0.33 11.69 -9.26
C LYS A 204 -1.22 10.89 -10.22
N GLU A 205 -0.67 10.41 -11.33
CA GLU A 205 -1.40 9.57 -12.31
C GLU A 205 -1.98 8.32 -11.64
N LEU A 206 -1.18 7.65 -10.80
CA LEU A 206 -1.64 6.47 -10.06
C LEU A 206 -2.70 6.83 -9.01
N PHE A 207 -2.52 7.95 -8.30
CA PHE A 207 -3.48 8.39 -7.30
C PHE A 207 -4.84 8.72 -7.92
N ASP A 208 -4.85 9.38 -9.07
CA ASP A 208 -6.06 9.66 -9.85
C ASP A 208 -6.66 8.36 -10.40
N PHE A 209 -5.84 7.40 -10.84
CA PHE A 209 -6.30 6.13 -11.40
C PHE A 209 -7.00 5.23 -10.39
N VAL A 210 -6.59 5.25 -9.12
CA VAL A 210 -7.21 4.45 -8.05
C VAL A 210 -8.44 5.12 -7.42
N ASP A 211 -8.62 6.43 -7.62
CA ASP A 211 -9.74 7.17 -7.05
C ASP A 211 -11.08 6.62 -7.55
N ASN A 212 -11.94 6.17 -6.63
CA ASN A 212 -13.25 5.59 -6.93
C ASN A 212 -13.22 4.48 -8.00
N ASN A 213 -12.09 3.78 -8.15
CA ASN A 213 -11.94 2.75 -9.15
C ASN A 213 -12.30 1.36 -8.59
N PRO A 214 -13.42 0.74 -9.01
CA PRO A 214 -13.96 -0.46 -8.37
C PRO A 214 -13.11 -1.72 -8.59
N ILE A 215 -12.10 -1.69 -9.47
CA ILE A 215 -11.21 -2.83 -9.66
C ILE A 215 -10.21 -2.97 -8.50
N PHE A 216 -9.93 -1.90 -7.75
CA PHE A 216 -9.02 -1.93 -6.60
C PHE A 216 -9.79 -2.15 -5.30
N GLU A 217 -9.27 -3.01 -4.43
CA GLU A 217 -9.70 -3.13 -3.04
C GLU A 217 -8.47 -3.13 -2.12
N PHE A 218 -8.34 -2.06 -1.34
CA PHE A 218 -7.27 -1.86 -0.38
C PHE A 218 -7.64 -2.51 0.96
N HIS A 219 -6.70 -3.23 1.55
CA HIS A 219 -6.91 -4.01 2.77
C HIS A 219 -5.72 -3.91 3.71
N PRO A 220 -5.87 -4.26 5.00
CA PRO A 220 -4.76 -4.22 5.93
C PRO A 220 -3.69 -5.27 5.62
N ASN A 221 -2.48 -5.11 6.15
CA ASN A 221 -1.33 -5.95 5.80
C ASN A 221 -1.50 -7.41 6.20
N TYR A 222 -2.19 -7.72 7.30
CA TYR A 222 -2.52 -9.10 7.67
C TYR A 222 -3.36 -9.79 6.58
N TYR A 223 -4.10 -9.04 5.76
CA TYR A 223 -4.93 -9.60 4.68
C TYR A 223 -4.13 -9.80 3.40
N THR A 224 -3.28 -8.84 3.06
CA THR A 224 -2.54 -8.81 1.80
C THR A 224 -1.26 -9.64 1.87
N ALA A 225 -0.63 -9.74 3.04
CA ALA A 225 0.68 -10.38 3.24
C ALA A 225 0.67 -11.67 4.09
N ALA A 226 -0.47 -12.13 4.61
CA ALA A 226 -0.50 -13.39 5.37
C ALA A 226 -0.30 -14.62 4.49
N ALA A 227 0.72 -15.42 4.82
CA ALA A 227 1.14 -16.59 4.05
C ALA A 227 0.16 -17.78 4.08
N MET A 228 -0.72 -17.87 5.08
CA MET A 228 -1.45 -19.12 5.37
C MET A 228 -2.89 -19.20 4.85
N GLU A 229 -3.53 -18.11 4.42
CA GLU A 229 -4.91 -18.17 3.91
C GLU A 229 -5.09 -17.60 2.51
N THR A 230 -4.25 -16.65 2.07
CA THR A 230 -4.42 -15.97 0.78
C THR A 230 -3.43 -16.48 -0.25
N THR A 231 -2.12 -16.43 0.00
CA THR A 231 -1.10 -16.71 -1.05
C THR A 231 -1.02 -18.17 -1.53
N ALA A 232 -1.47 -19.15 -0.74
CA ALA A 232 -1.38 -20.58 -1.08
C ALA A 232 -2.56 -21.10 -1.93
N THR A 233 -3.55 -20.25 -2.25
CA THR A 233 -4.76 -20.65 -2.99
C THR A 233 -4.98 -19.90 -4.31
N TRP A 234 -4.07 -18.99 -4.70
CA TRP A 234 -4.12 -18.23 -5.95
C TRP A 234 -3.59 -18.98 -7.17
#